data_AF-A0A959FB36-F1
#
_entry.id   AF-A0A959FB36-F1
#
_cell.length_a   1.000
_cell.length_b   1.000
_cell.length_c   1.000
_cell.angle_alpha   90.00
_cell.angle_beta   90.00
_cell.angle_gamma   90.00
#
_symmetry.space_group_name_H-M   'P 1'
#
loop_
_entity.id
_entity.type
_entity.pdbx_description
1 polymer ?
#
loop_
_entity_poly.entity_id
_entity_poly.type
_entity_poly.pdbx_seq_one_letter_code
_entity_poly.pdbx_strand_id
1 'polypeptide(L)'
;DAFWNSFWNLNGMLSLITPHITKNWVHTQMELFDKTGWTSKGPTGLEYSGVMEGSHQMIQMLSAYQKGIYTEAPDKLYRAMKKNVTVVGGDHECGGHPGNPQLDIYIEYGYLPMDLGFTNKTLDYAFDDWCVAQMAHAIGNDEDYQYFYERSKNYRNAFHPDLKYVVPKDSKGQWKKDYDPLDNYSFVEANGWEYSFYVPHDIKGVVEIMGRDLFNQRLEEGFERSEEHQYAAYALESTGGRKSQYYVNHGNQVNMQAAWLFNYSGKPWLTQKYTRDILEAYYGNTPYHGWKGDEDEGQMGAWFVMASMGLFEMNGGGDPEPVLDISSPLFERITIKLDADFYPGKEFVIEAKHNSKKNIYIQSARLNGKPLPGVQMKFKDVVMGGTLELVMGDKPGNK
;
A
#
# COMPACT_ATOMS: atom_id res chain seq x y z
N ASP A 1 8.92 3.60 -11.39
CA ASP A 1 7.63 3.37 -10.72
C ASP A 1 7.21 4.47 -9.75
N ALA A 2 8.14 5.32 -9.31
CA ALA A 2 7.87 6.55 -8.56
C ALA A 2 6.82 6.40 -7.45
N PHE A 3 5.65 7.06 -7.56
CA PHE A 3 4.64 7.03 -6.51
C PHE A 3 3.74 5.79 -6.53
N TRP A 4 3.76 4.98 -7.58
CA TRP A 4 2.90 3.82 -7.68
C TRP A 4 3.20 2.84 -6.55
N ASN A 5 2.24 2.65 -5.65
CA ASN A 5 2.35 1.75 -4.50
C ASN A 5 3.51 2.08 -3.53
N SER A 6 4.13 3.26 -3.68
CA SER A 6 5.09 3.83 -2.72
C SER A 6 4.51 3.98 -1.31
N PHE A 7 3.18 3.99 -1.22
CA PHE A 7 2.44 4.17 0.01
C PHE A 7 2.55 3.00 0.99
N TRP A 8 2.99 1.81 0.55
CA TRP A 8 3.18 0.69 1.47
C TRP A 8 4.21 0.99 2.55
N ASN A 9 5.33 1.64 2.21
CA ASN A 9 6.39 1.94 3.19
C ASN A 9 7.20 3.19 2.91
N LEU A 10 7.48 3.55 1.66
CA LEU A 10 8.32 4.72 1.36
C LEU A 10 7.68 6.00 1.92
N ASN A 11 6.39 6.22 1.68
CA ASN A 11 5.68 7.38 2.22
C ASN A 11 5.60 7.34 3.75
N GLY A 12 5.37 6.16 4.34
CA GLY A 12 5.34 5.97 5.79
C GLY A 12 6.68 6.30 6.44
N MET A 13 7.78 5.78 5.88
CA MET A 13 9.14 6.03 6.33
C MET A 13 9.50 7.51 6.19
N LEU A 14 9.32 8.10 5.00
CA LEU A 14 9.64 9.52 4.77
C LEU A 14 8.85 10.42 5.73
N SER A 15 7.57 10.12 5.95
CA SER A 15 6.79 10.85 6.95
C SER A 15 7.38 10.73 8.34
N LEU A 16 7.82 9.54 8.76
CA LEU A 16 8.31 9.31 10.12
C LEU A 16 9.70 9.90 10.40
N ILE A 17 10.65 9.76 9.46
CA ILE A 17 12.06 10.10 9.71
C ILE A 17 12.57 11.33 8.94
N THR A 18 11.90 11.75 7.88
CA THR A 18 12.29 12.90 7.04
C THR A 18 11.06 13.70 6.60
N PRO A 19 10.19 14.17 7.52
CA PRO A 19 8.91 14.81 7.17
C PRO A 19 9.07 16.05 6.30
N HIS A 20 10.21 16.75 6.37
CA HIS A 20 10.52 17.86 5.46
C HIS A 20 10.61 17.43 3.98
N ILE A 21 11.07 16.21 3.67
CA ILE A 21 11.07 15.66 2.30
C ILE A 21 9.64 15.40 1.84
N THR A 22 8.81 14.79 2.70
CA THR A 22 7.37 14.60 2.42
C THR A 22 6.69 15.94 2.16
N LYS A 23 6.93 16.96 3.00
CA LYS A 23 6.40 18.30 2.81
C LYS A 23 6.85 18.91 1.48
N ASN A 24 8.13 18.79 1.13
CA ASN A 24 8.67 19.31 -0.12
C ASN A 24 8.05 18.63 -1.35
N TRP A 25 7.80 17.32 -1.29
CA TRP A 25 7.09 16.63 -2.37
C TRP A 25 5.68 17.18 -2.57
N VAL A 26 4.94 17.45 -1.50
CA VAL A 26 3.62 18.09 -1.61
C VAL A 26 3.74 19.50 -2.22
N HIS A 27 4.73 20.30 -1.81
CA HIS A 27 4.99 21.59 -2.46
C HIS A 27 5.27 21.44 -3.95
N THR A 28 6.14 20.50 -4.36
CA THR A 28 6.42 20.22 -5.78
C THR A 28 5.14 19.87 -6.54
N GLN A 29 4.29 19.02 -5.98
CA GLN A 29 3.00 18.67 -6.60
C GLN A 29 2.07 19.89 -6.73
N MET A 30 2.06 20.77 -5.72
CA MET A 30 1.28 22.00 -5.73
C MET A 30 1.82 23.04 -6.72
N GLU A 31 3.14 23.12 -6.91
CA GLU A 31 3.75 23.98 -7.91
C GLU A 31 3.48 23.46 -9.32
N LEU A 32 3.63 22.15 -9.56
CA LEU A 32 3.25 21.53 -10.82
C LEU A 32 1.79 21.84 -11.14
N PHE A 33 0.88 21.59 -10.19
CA PHE A 33 -0.55 21.86 -10.38
C PHE A 33 -0.84 23.33 -10.73
N ASP A 34 -0.13 24.30 -10.16
CA ASP A 34 -0.31 25.72 -10.53
C ASP A 34 0.19 26.05 -11.95
N LYS A 35 1.24 25.37 -12.42
CA LYS A 35 1.87 25.68 -13.70
C LYS A 35 1.25 24.96 -14.88
N THR A 36 0.74 23.75 -14.67
CA THR A 36 0.28 22.85 -15.73
C THR A 36 -1.17 22.40 -15.52
N GLY A 37 -1.74 22.66 -14.34
CA GLY A 37 -3.05 22.17 -13.95
C GLY A 37 -3.07 20.70 -13.53
N TRP A 38 -1.95 19.97 -13.43
CA TRP A 38 -1.95 18.55 -13.04
C TRP A 38 -0.86 18.22 -12.02
N THR A 39 -1.17 17.32 -11.09
CA THR A 39 -0.15 16.63 -10.28
C THR A 39 0.53 15.54 -11.12
N SER A 40 1.71 15.11 -10.70
CA SER A 40 2.50 14.09 -11.40
C SER A 40 2.54 12.78 -10.62
N LYS A 41 2.34 11.66 -11.33
CA LYS A 41 2.51 10.29 -10.82
C LYS A 41 3.97 9.94 -10.52
N GLY A 42 4.89 10.78 -10.98
CA GLY A 42 6.33 10.60 -10.86
C GLY A 42 7.00 11.42 -11.95
N PRO A 43 7.53 12.62 -11.66
CA PRO A 43 8.14 13.44 -12.70
C PRO A 43 9.44 12.77 -13.18
N THR A 44 9.52 12.47 -14.48
CA THR A 44 10.76 12.00 -15.11
C THR A 44 11.46 13.20 -15.72
N GLY A 45 12.38 13.80 -14.95
CA GLY A 45 12.94 15.11 -15.32
C GLY A 45 11.89 16.22 -15.20
N LEU A 46 11.58 16.89 -16.31
CA LEU A 46 10.59 17.99 -16.36
C LEU A 46 9.26 17.61 -17.04
N GLU A 47 9.08 16.36 -17.44
CA GLU A 47 7.87 15.88 -18.12
C GLU A 47 7.00 15.02 -17.19
N TYR A 48 5.73 14.85 -17.55
CA TYR A 48 4.88 13.87 -16.90
C TYR A 48 5.31 12.45 -17.26
N SER A 49 5.24 11.55 -16.28
CA SER A 49 5.25 10.12 -16.54
C SER A 49 3.81 9.61 -16.63
N GLY A 50 3.51 8.78 -17.65
CA GLY A 50 2.30 7.96 -17.69
C GLY A 50 2.44 6.61 -16.96
N VAL A 51 3.63 6.36 -16.43
CA VAL A 51 4.06 5.16 -15.71
C VAL A 51 4.01 5.49 -14.21
N MET A 52 3.29 4.76 -13.35
CA MET A 52 2.45 3.58 -13.58
C MET A 52 0.94 3.90 -13.46
N GLU A 53 0.13 2.89 -13.12
CA GLU A 53 -1.32 2.95 -13.03
C GLU A 53 -1.81 3.75 -11.81
N GLY A 54 -3.10 4.11 -11.76
CA GLY A 54 -3.64 4.95 -10.68
C GLY A 54 -2.98 6.33 -10.57
N SER A 55 -3.34 7.09 -9.53
CA SER A 55 -2.77 8.39 -9.19
C SER A 55 -2.28 8.38 -7.74
N HIS A 56 -1.40 7.42 -7.42
CA HIS A 56 -0.92 7.16 -6.07
C HIS A 56 -0.05 8.27 -5.45
N GLN A 57 0.34 9.31 -6.19
CA GLN A 57 0.83 10.55 -5.59
C GLN A 57 -0.22 11.19 -4.65
N MET A 58 -1.51 10.94 -4.89
CA MET A 58 -2.60 11.46 -4.05
C MET A 58 -2.57 10.92 -2.64
N ILE A 59 -2.22 9.64 -2.43
CA ILE A 59 -2.12 9.10 -1.08
C ILE A 59 -0.91 9.70 -0.32
N GLN A 60 0.20 9.99 -0.99
CA GLN A 60 1.31 10.72 -0.37
C GLN A 60 0.84 12.11 0.11
N MET A 61 0.14 12.84 -0.75
CA MET A 61 -0.40 14.17 -0.46
C MET A 61 -1.42 14.14 0.70
N LEU A 62 -2.34 13.18 0.68
CA LEU A 62 -3.32 12.96 1.73
C LEU A 62 -2.65 12.61 3.07
N SER A 63 -1.70 11.67 3.05
CA SER A 63 -0.96 11.23 4.23
C SER A 63 -0.23 12.39 4.90
N ALA A 64 0.41 13.26 4.11
CA ALA A 64 1.05 14.47 4.60
C ALA A 64 0.07 15.41 5.31
N TYR A 65 -1.16 15.53 4.80
CA TYR A 65 -2.21 16.32 5.44
C TYR A 65 -2.69 15.67 6.75
N GLN A 66 -3.04 14.38 6.73
CA GLN A 66 -3.55 13.66 7.90
C GLN A 66 -2.52 13.58 9.03
N LYS A 67 -1.23 13.51 8.69
CA LYS A 67 -0.12 13.51 9.66
C LYS A 67 0.29 14.92 10.12
N GLY A 68 -0.35 15.97 9.63
CA GLY A 68 -0.06 17.36 9.98
C GLY A 68 1.25 17.92 9.40
N ILE A 69 1.86 17.21 8.44
CA ILE A 69 3.12 17.60 7.78
C ILE A 69 2.89 18.75 6.78
N TYR A 70 1.73 18.75 6.11
CA TYR A 70 1.33 19.80 5.17
C TYR A 70 -0.12 20.22 5.42
N THR A 71 -0.34 21.45 5.92
CA THR A 71 -1.69 21.97 6.23
C THR A 71 -1.96 23.35 5.62
N GLU A 72 -1.07 23.84 4.76
CA GLU A 72 -1.03 25.24 4.34
C GLU A 72 -2.10 25.62 3.31
N ALA A 73 -2.51 24.69 2.44
CA ALA A 73 -3.46 24.95 1.37
C ALA A 73 -4.44 23.77 1.13
N PRO A 74 -5.28 23.40 2.11
CA PRO A 74 -6.19 22.25 2.02
C PRO A 74 -7.10 22.30 0.79
N ASP A 75 -7.69 23.45 0.49
CA ASP A 75 -8.60 23.60 -0.66
C ASP A 75 -7.88 23.40 -2.01
N LYS A 76 -6.62 23.84 -2.11
CA LYS A 76 -5.82 23.63 -3.32
C LYS A 76 -5.42 22.16 -3.44
N LEU A 77 -4.98 21.55 -2.34
CA LEU A 77 -4.66 20.13 -2.26
C LEU A 77 -5.86 19.28 -2.71
N TYR A 78 -7.04 19.57 -2.19
CA TYR A 78 -8.29 18.92 -2.56
C TYR A 78 -8.62 19.08 -4.05
N ARG A 79 -8.58 20.30 -4.59
CA ARG A 79 -8.83 20.54 -6.02
C ARG A 79 -7.86 19.77 -6.92
N ALA A 80 -6.59 19.70 -6.54
CA ALA A 80 -5.56 18.96 -7.27
C ALA A 80 -5.84 17.46 -7.27
N MET A 81 -6.19 16.89 -6.11
CA MET A 81 -6.57 15.47 -6.00
C MET A 81 -7.86 15.16 -6.77
N LYS A 82 -8.93 15.94 -6.56
CA LYS A 82 -10.24 15.76 -7.21
C LYS A 82 -10.12 15.73 -8.73
N LYS A 83 -9.24 16.54 -9.33
CA LYS A 83 -9.05 16.56 -10.80
C LYS A 83 -8.66 15.20 -11.35
N ASN A 84 -7.78 14.45 -10.66
CA ASN A 84 -7.29 13.14 -11.12
C ASN A 84 -8.40 12.08 -11.20
N VAL A 85 -9.52 12.27 -10.48
CA VAL A 85 -10.66 11.35 -10.46
C VAL A 85 -11.92 11.93 -11.11
N THR A 86 -11.84 13.12 -11.72
CA THR A 86 -12.99 13.76 -12.39
C THR A 86 -12.71 14.21 -13.82
N VAL A 87 -11.44 14.30 -14.23
CA VAL A 87 -11.03 14.67 -15.57
C VAL A 87 -10.19 13.53 -16.15
N VAL A 88 -10.53 13.11 -17.38
CA VAL A 88 -9.80 12.04 -18.07
C VAL A 88 -8.35 12.48 -18.30
N GLY A 89 -7.41 11.65 -17.84
CA GLY A 89 -5.98 11.82 -18.09
C GLY A 89 -5.59 11.47 -19.53
N GLY A 90 -4.46 11.99 -20.00
CA GLY A 90 -4.00 11.83 -21.38
C GLY A 90 -2.83 12.73 -21.70
N ASP A 91 -2.52 12.94 -22.98
CA ASP A 91 -1.39 13.76 -23.43
C ASP A 91 -1.45 15.19 -22.87
N HIS A 92 -0.29 15.69 -22.43
CA HIS A 92 -0.13 17.06 -21.96
C HIS A 92 0.80 17.87 -22.88
N GLU A 93 0.54 19.17 -23.03
CA GLU A 93 1.37 20.07 -23.86
C GLU A 93 2.82 20.20 -23.36
N CYS A 94 3.04 19.95 -22.08
CA CYS A 94 4.38 19.89 -21.46
C CYS A 94 5.05 18.50 -21.58
N GLY A 95 4.46 17.57 -22.35
CA GLY A 95 4.96 16.19 -22.49
C GLY A 95 4.39 15.23 -21.43
N GLY A 96 4.20 13.98 -21.83
CA GLY A 96 3.75 12.89 -20.96
C GLY A 96 2.24 12.82 -20.70
N HIS A 97 1.83 11.94 -19.78
CA HIS A 97 0.41 11.60 -19.53
C HIS A 97 0.01 11.75 -18.05
N PRO A 98 -0.41 12.94 -17.59
CA PRO A 98 -0.99 13.11 -16.25
C PRO A 98 -2.41 12.51 -16.13
N GLY A 99 -2.85 12.34 -14.88
CA GLY A 99 -4.21 11.91 -14.57
C GLY A 99 -4.49 10.43 -14.85
N ASN A 100 -5.74 10.03 -14.68
CA ASN A 100 -6.17 8.66 -14.88
C ASN A 100 -6.74 8.49 -16.31
N PRO A 101 -6.05 7.75 -17.22
CA PRO A 101 -6.60 7.47 -18.54
C PRO A 101 -7.84 6.57 -18.44
N GLN A 102 -8.74 6.62 -19.42
CA GLN A 102 -9.94 5.75 -19.45
C GLN A 102 -10.86 5.93 -18.22
N LEU A 103 -10.72 7.04 -17.49
CA LEU A 103 -11.53 7.34 -16.30
C LEU A 103 -13.02 7.47 -16.65
N ASP A 104 -13.34 7.96 -17.83
CA ASP A 104 -14.69 8.01 -18.38
C ASP A 104 -15.32 6.61 -18.48
N ILE A 105 -14.56 5.62 -18.97
CA ILE A 105 -14.99 4.22 -19.03
C ILE A 105 -15.21 3.68 -17.61
N TYR A 106 -14.29 3.94 -16.68
CA TYR A 106 -14.46 3.55 -15.28
C TYR A 106 -15.72 4.14 -14.63
N ILE A 107 -16.00 5.42 -14.90
CA ILE A 107 -17.18 6.12 -14.39
C ILE A 107 -18.47 5.55 -15.01
N GLU A 108 -18.47 5.27 -16.31
CA GLU A 108 -19.63 4.71 -17.01
C GLU A 108 -19.99 3.31 -16.52
N TYR A 109 -19.00 2.43 -16.38
CA TYR A 109 -19.22 1.01 -16.10
C TYR A 109 -19.12 0.65 -14.60
N GLY A 110 -18.48 1.49 -13.78
CA GLY A 110 -18.13 1.19 -12.40
C GLY A 110 -16.97 0.19 -12.24
N TYR A 111 -16.30 -0.17 -13.34
CA TYR A 111 -15.09 -0.98 -13.44
C TYR A 111 -14.46 -0.75 -14.82
N LEU A 112 -13.20 -1.11 -15.04
CA LEU A 112 -12.60 -1.13 -16.38
C LEU A 112 -12.81 -2.50 -17.04
N PRO A 113 -13.56 -2.56 -18.16
CA PRO A 113 -13.75 -3.80 -18.86
C PRO A 113 -12.51 -4.29 -19.59
N MET A 114 -12.28 -5.60 -19.62
CA MET A 114 -11.07 -6.20 -20.20
C MET A 114 -10.90 -6.00 -21.72
N ASP A 115 -11.99 -5.73 -22.44
CA ASP A 115 -12.03 -5.40 -23.86
C ASP A 115 -11.81 -3.91 -24.16
N LEU A 116 -11.85 -3.08 -23.11
CA LEU A 116 -11.72 -1.62 -23.21
C LEU A 116 -10.56 -1.06 -22.37
N GLY A 117 -9.90 -1.87 -21.55
CA GLY A 117 -8.82 -1.48 -20.65
C GLY A 117 -8.28 -2.64 -19.81
N PHE A 118 -7.60 -2.30 -18.71
CA PHE A 118 -7.00 -3.26 -17.79
C PHE A 118 -7.80 -3.34 -16.50
N THR A 119 -8.06 -4.57 -16.03
CA THR A 119 -8.90 -4.86 -14.86
C THR A 119 -8.31 -4.26 -13.60
N ASN A 120 -6.97 -4.28 -13.43
CA ASN A 120 -6.32 -3.73 -12.23
C ASN A 120 -6.66 -2.25 -11.98
N LYS A 121 -6.84 -1.44 -13.04
CA LYS A 121 -7.18 -0.03 -12.92
C LYS A 121 -8.48 0.21 -12.15
N THR A 122 -9.39 -0.79 -12.12
CA THR A 122 -10.61 -0.72 -11.29
C THR A 122 -10.26 -0.60 -9.81
N LEU A 123 -9.22 -1.31 -9.35
CA LEU A 123 -8.76 -1.33 -7.98
C LEU A 123 -7.94 -0.08 -7.67
N ASP A 124 -7.03 0.29 -8.57
CA ASP A 124 -6.25 1.53 -8.46
C ASP A 124 -7.16 2.77 -8.37
N TYR A 125 -8.17 2.88 -9.25
CA TYR A 125 -9.08 4.03 -9.27
C TYR A 125 -10.06 4.03 -8.10
N ALA A 126 -10.45 2.85 -7.61
CA ALA A 126 -11.21 2.76 -6.37
C ALA A 126 -10.41 3.27 -5.16
N PHE A 127 -9.10 3.01 -5.11
CA PHE A 127 -8.23 3.54 -4.06
C PHE A 127 -7.98 5.05 -4.21
N ASP A 128 -7.80 5.53 -5.44
CA ASP A 128 -7.71 6.96 -5.76
C ASP A 128 -8.98 7.73 -5.32
N ASP A 129 -10.17 7.15 -5.57
CA ASP A 129 -11.45 7.69 -5.11
C ASP A 129 -11.52 7.77 -3.59
N TRP A 130 -11.07 6.72 -2.90
CA TRP A 130 -10.99 6.74 -1.46
C TRP A 130 -10.10 7.88 -0.96
N CYS A 131 -8.94 8.11 -1.60
CA CYS A 131 -8.06 9.22 -1.23
C CYS A 131 -8.75 10.59 -1.35
N VAL A 132 -9.52 10.81 -2.43
CA VAL A 132 -10.28 12.05 -2.62
C VAL A 132 -11.42 12.17 -1.62
N ALA A 133 -12.11 11.08 -1.30
CA ALA A 133 -13.15 11.04 -0.28
C ALA A 133 -12.59 11.45 1.09
N GLN A 134 -11.47 10.85 1.49
CA GLN A 134 -10.80 11.15 2.76
C GLN A 134 -10.38 12.63 2.85
N MET A 135 -9.86 13.19 1.76
CA MET A 135 -9.53 14.62 1.72
C MET A 135 -10.79 15.51 1.79
N ALA A 136 -11.86 15.15 1.08
CA ALA A 136 -13.14 15.85 1.13
C ALA A 136 -13.70 15.89 2.56
N HIS A 137 -13.67 14.75 3.25
CA HIS A 137 -14.07 14.67 4.66
C HIS A 137 -13.23 15.59 5.55
N ALA A 138 -11.91 15.61 5.33
CA ALA A 138 -10.99 16.39 6.15
C ALA A 138 -11.16 17.93 6.01
N ILE A 139 -11.78 18.40 4.91
CA ILE A 139 -12.12 19.81 4.69
C ILE A 139 -13.61 20.12 4.91
N GLY A 140 -14.40 19.16 5.38
CA GLY A 140 -15.83 19.33 5.66
C GLY A 140 -16.72 19.36 4.41
N ASN A 141 -16.28 18.77 3.30
CA ASN A 141 -17.08 18.61 2.09
C ASN A 141 -17.78 17.24 2.08
N ASP A 142 -18.91 17.17 2.78
CA ASP A 142 -19.66 15.93 2.97
C ASP A 142 -20.27 15.37 1.67
N GLU A 143 -20.66 16.25 0.73
CA GLU A 143 -21.24 15.82 -0.55
C GLU A 143 -20.23 15.02 -1.38
N ASP A 144 -19.03 15.59 -1.58
CA ASP A 144 -17.98 14.90 -2.32
C ASP A 144 -17.45 13.69 -1.52
N TYR A 145 -17.38 13.77 -0.18
CA TYR A 145 -17.01 12.62 0.64
C TYR A 145 -17.93 11.42 0.36
N GLN A 146 -19.25 11.61 0.44
CA GLN A 146 -20.20 10.51 0.21
C GLN A 146 -20.12 9.98 -1.22
N TYR A 147 -20.00 10.87 -2.21
CA TYR A 147 -19.90 10.47 -3.62
C TYR A 147 -18.66 9.61 -3.88
N PHE A 148 -17.46 10.09 -3.52
CA PHE A 148 -16.23 9.36 -3.79
C PHE A 148 -16.04 8.15 -2.86
N TYR A 149 -16.55 8.20 -1.63
CA TYR A 149 -16.50 7.04 -0.74
C TYR A 149 -17.36 5.89 -1.28
N GLU A 150 -18.53 6.16 -1.84
CA GLU A 150 -19.32 5.12 -2.51
C GLU A 150 -18.61 4.60 -3.76
N ARG A 151 -18.05 5.49 -4.59
CA ARG A 151 -17.31 5.09 -5.79
C ARG A 151 -16.03 4.29 -5.47
N SER A 152 -15.40 4.54 -4.32
CA SER A 152 -14.26 3.75 -3.84
C SER A 152 -14.59 2.29 -3.55
N LYS A 153 -15.88 1.91 -3.51
CA LYS A 153 -16.32 0.51 -3.38
C LYS A 153 -16.41 -0.20 -4.73
N ASN A 154 -16.14 0.48 -5.85
CA ASN A 154 -16.16 -0.11 -7.18
C ASN A 154 -15.20 -1.29 -7.37
N TYR A 155 -14.18 -1.45 -6.53
CA TYR A 155 -13.36 -2.67 -6.52
C TYR A 155 -14.22 -3.94 -6.43
N ARG A 156 -15.37 -3.87 -5.74
CA ARG A 156 -16.34 -4.97 -5.58
C ARG A 156 -16.93 -5.42 -6.92
N ASN A 157 -17.01 -4.52 -7.91
CA ASN A 157 -17.52 -4.84 -9.25
C ASN A 157 -16.58 -5.75 -10.04
N ALA A 158 -15.30 -5.83 -9.66
CA ALA A 158 -14.34 -6.73 -10.28
C ALA A 158 -14.28 -8.11 -9.61
N PHE A 159 -14.89 -8.29 -8.43
CA PHE A 159 -14.92 -9.59 -7.75
C PHE A 159 -15.98 -10.50 -8.35
N HIS A 160 -15.55 -11.66 -8.85
CA HIS A 160 -16.46 -12.69 -9.32
C HIS A 160 -17.25 -13.28 -8.13
N PRO A 161 -18.58 -13.39 -8.21
CA PRO A 161 -19.43 -13.77 -7.08
C PRO A 161 -19.15 -15.18 -6.54
N ASP A 162 -18.82 -16.15 -7.39
CA ASP A 162 -18.50 -17.52 -6.96
C ASP A 162 -17.00 -17.74 -6.68
N LEU A 163 -16.13 -17.33 -7.61
CA LEU A 163 -14.68 -17.52 -7.47
C LEU A 163 -14.06 -16.68 -6.35
N LYS A 164 -14.70 -15.58 -5.94
CA LYS A 164 -14.18 -14.65 -4.92
C LYS A 164 -12.76 -14.16 -5.22
N TYR A 165 -12.45 -14.00 -6.50
CA TYR A 165 -11.23 -13.36 -7.00
C TYR A 165 -11.65 -12.15 -7.82
N VAL A 166 -10.75 -11.19 -7.98
CA VAL A 166 -10.80 -10.19 -9.04
C VAL A 166 -10.63 -10.91 -10.37
N VAL A 167 -11.63 -10.84 -11.24
CA VAL A 167 -11.65 -11.54 -12.54
C VAL A 167 -11.93 -10.53 -13.64
N PRO A 168 -11.19 -10.57 -14.77
CA PRO A 168 -11.48 -9.70 -15.90
C PRO A 168 -12.92 -9.89 -16.39
N LYS A 169 -13.63 -8.78 -16.60
CA LYS A 169 -15.03 -8.72 -17.02
C LYS A 169 -15.14 -7.84 -18.25
N ASP A 170 -15.86 -8.25 -19.29
CA ASP A 170 -16.02 -7.44 -20.51
C ASP A 170 -17.11 -6.36 -20.35
N SER A 171 -17.20 -5.46 -21.33
CA SER A 171 -18.15 -4.34 -21.36
C SER A 171 -19.62 -4.79 -21.40
N LYS A 172 -19.87 -6.08 -21.65
CA LYS A 172 -21.20 -6.72 -21.62
C LYS A 172 -21.46 -7.44 -20.29
N GLY A 173 -20.58 -7.29 -19.31
CA GLY A 173 -20.68 -7.90 -17.99
C GLY A 173 -20.34 -9.39 -17.96
N GLN A 174 -19.75 -9.95 -19.02
CA GLN A 174 -19.34 -11.35 -19.04
C GLN A 174 -17.94 -11.51 -18.47
N TRP A 175 -17.79 -12.41 -17.50
CA TRP A 175 -16.50 -12.75 -16.92
C TRP A 175 -15.63 -13.53 -17.91
N LYS A 176 -14.30 -13.35 -17.81
CA LYS A 176 -13.33 -14.14 -18.56
C LYS A 176 -13.55 -15.63 -18.32
N LYS A 177 -13.68 -16.38 -19.42
CA LYS A 177 -13.75 -17.85 -19.40
C LYS A 177 -12.37 -18.46 -19.13
N ASP A 178 -12.37 -19.67 -18.57
CA ASP A 178 -11.15 -20.42 -18.26
C ASP A 178 -10.16 -19.57 -17.45
N TYR A 179 -10.66 -18.94 -16.38
CA TYR A 179 -9.88 -18.08 -15.50
C TYR A 179 -8.91 -18.90 -14.65
N ASP A 180 -7.63 -18.51 -14.70
CA ASP A 180 -6.56 -18.98 -13.84
C ASP A 180 -6.12 -17.77 -12.99
N PRO A 181 -6.17 -17.84 -11.65
CA PRO A 181 -5.81 -16.69 -10.81
C PRO A 181 -4.33 -16.29 -10.93
N LEU A 182 -3.47 -17.16 -11.46
CA LEU A 182 -2.05 -16.87 -11.70
C LEU A 182 -1.78 -16.34 -13.12
N ASP A 183 -2.84 -16.06 -13.90
CA ASP A 183 -2.75 -15.37 -15.19
C ASP A 183 -2.62 -13.85 -14.99
N ASN A 184 -1.79 -13.21 -15.80
CA ASN A 184 -1.61 -11.75 -15.82
C ASN A 184 -2.49 -11.06 -16.87
N TYR A 185 -3.36 -11.79 -17.57
CA TYR A 185 -4.28 -11.19 -18.53
C TYR A 185 -5.14 -10.08 -17.89
N SER A 186 -5.03 -8.86 -18.43
CA SER A 186 -5.71 -7.66 -17.94
C SER A 186 -5.21 -7.15 -16.56
N PHE A 187 -4.01 -7.55 -16.15
CA PHE A 187 -3.32 -7.06 -14.94
C PHE A 187 -1.93 -6.55 -15.29
N VAL A 188 -1.57 -5.38 -14.75
CA VAL A 188 -0.23 -4.79 -14.89
C VAL A 188 0.66 -5.25 -13.73
N GLU A 189 1.85 -5.77 -14.07
CA GLU A 189 2.93 -6.13 -13.13
C GLU A 189 2.62 -7.23 -12.09
N ALA A 190 1.42 -7.82 -12.13
CA ALA A 190 0.98 -8.86 -11.21
C ALA A 190 -0.11 -9.74 -11.84
N ASN A 191 -0.66 -10.69 -11.10
CA ASN A 191 -1.78 -11.54 -11.52
C ASN A 191 -3.07 -11.31 -10.74
N GLY A 192 -4.11 -12.03 -11.16
CA GLY A 192 -5.42 -11.95 -10.51
C GLY A 192 -5.44 -12.41 -9.05
N TRP A 193 -4.55 -13.31 -8.63
CA TRP A 193 -4.41 -13.70 -7.22
C TRP A 193 -3.91 -12.51 -6.40
N GLU A 194 -2.81 -11.88 -6.82
CA GLU A 194 -2.20 -10.74 -6.12
C GLU A 194 -3.17 -9.55 -6.03
N TYR A 195 -3.79 -9.17 -7.15
CA TYR A 195 -4.76 -8.09 -7.17
C TYR A 195 -6.03 -8.37 -6.35
N SER A 196 -6.38 -9.64 -6.11
CA SER A 196 -7.51 -9.97 -5.24
C SER A 196 -7.29 -9.63 -3.78
N PHE A 197 -6.04 -9.37 -3.38
CA PHE A 197 -5.68 -8.89 -2.06
C PHE A 197 -5.29 -7.40 -2.03
N TYR A 198 -5.31 -6.72 -3.18
CA TYR A 198 -4.92 -5.31 -3.33
C TYR A 198 -6.13 -4.37 -3.17
N VAL A 199 -6.60 -4.18 -1.92
CA VAL A 199 -7.64 -3.18 -1.59
C VAL A 199 -7.25 -2.46 -0.29
N PRO A 200 -6.14 -1.70 -0.29
CA PRO A 200 -5.54 -1.12 0.93
C PRO A 200 -6.53 -0.34 1.80
N HIS A 201 -7.50 0.34 1.20
CA HIS A 201 -8.51 1.13 1.90
C HIS A 201 -9.66 0.33 2.51
N ASP A 202 -9.86 -0.93 2.11
CA ASP A 202 -10.99 -1.75 2.58
C ASP A 202 -10.67 -3.26 2.64
N ILE A 203 -9.59 -3.63 3.35
CA ILE A 203 -9.21 -5.03 3.59
C ILE A 203 -10.34 -5.81 4.28
N LYS A 204 -11.09 -5.15 5.17
CA LYS A 204 -12.25 -5.75 5.82
C LYS A 204 -13.30 -6.16 4.77
N GLY A 205 -13.59 -5.31 3.79
CA GLY A 205 -14.47 -5.63 2.68
C GLY A 205 -14.00 -6.82 1.84
N VAL A 206 -12.70 -6.98 1.62
CA VAL A 206 -12.14 -8.18 0.95
C VAL A 206 -12.35 -9.44 1.80
N VAL A 207 -12.08 -9.37 3.10
CA VAL A 207 -12.33 -10.48 4.05
C VAL A 207 -13.81 -10.85 4.06
N GLU A 208 -14.72 -9.89 3.97
CA GLU A 208 -16.17 -10.13 3.87
C GLU A 208 -16.56 -10.81 2.56
N ILE A 209 -15.96 -10.42 1.42
CA ILE A 209 -16.24 -11.03 0.10
C ILE A 209 -15.79 -12.49 0.06
N MET A 210 -14.56 -12.77 0.50
CA MET A 210 -13.99 -14.12 0.46
C MET A 210 -14.53 -15.00 1.59
N GLY A 211 -14.87 -14.40 2.73
CA GLY A 211 -15.01 -15.11 4.00
C GLY A 211 -13.63 -15.33 4.64
N ARG A 212 -13.57 -15.20 5.97
CA ARG A 212 -12.31 -15.25 6.74
C ARG A 212 -11.52 -16.54 6.53
N ASP A 213 -12.19 -17.69 6.46
CA ASP A 213 -11.52 -18.99 6.32
C ASP A 213 -10.87 -19.14 4.94
N LEU A 214 -11.60 -18.81 3.87
CA LEU A 214 -11.08 -18.87 2.51
C LEU A 214 -9.98 -17.83 2.28
N PHE A 215 -10.12 -16.62 2.83
CA PHE A 215 -9.09 -15.59 2.79
C PHE A 215 -7.78 -16.10 3.41
N ASN A 216 -7.85 -16.64 4.63
CA ASN A 216 -6.69 -17.17 5.32
C ASN A 216 -6.09 -18.38 4.60
N GLN A 217 -6.93 -19.33 4.17
CA GLN A 217 -6.49 -20.51 3.43
C GLN A 217 -5.69 -20.13 2.19
N ARG A 218 -6.20 -19.21 1.36
CA ARG A 218 -5.52 -18.77 0.13
C ARG A 218 -4.22 -18.06 0.42
N LEU A 219 -4.20 -17.19 1.43
CA LEU A 219 -3.01 -16.44 1.79
C LEU A 219 -1.93 -17.35 2.36
N GLU A 220 -2.28 -18.28 3.25
CA GLU A 220 -1.37 -19.32 3.78
C GLU A 220 -0.81 -20.19 2.65
N GLU A 221 -1.67 -20.73 1.79
CA GLU A 221 -1.26 -21.53 0.63
C GLU A 221 -0.32 -20.74 -0.29
N GLY A 222 -0.64 -19.47 -0.55
CA GLY A 222 0.20 -18.60 -1.37
C GLY A 222 1.59 -18.40 -0.79
N PHE A 223 1.69 -18.17 0.52
CA PHE A 223 2.98 -18.06 1.20
C PHE A 223 3.77 -19.36 1.23
N GLU A 224 3.12 -20.50 1.52
CA GLU A 224 3.75 -21.83 1.52
C GLU A 224 4.34 -22.18 0.15
N ARG A 225 3.58 -21.94 -0.92
CA ARG A 225 4.03 -22.19 -2.30
C ARG A 225 5.13 -21.22 -2.76
N SER A 226 5.25 -20.05 -2.15
CA SER A 226 6.23 -19.04 -2.55
C SER A 226 7.55 -19.14 -1.78
N GLU A 227 7.61 -19.97 -0.73
CA GLU A 227 8.81 -20.15 0.11
C GLU A 227 9.98 -20.74 -0.70
N GLU A 228 9.72 -21.69 -1.60
CA GLU A 228 10.77 -22.29 -2.46
C GLU A 228 11.41 -21.27 -3.42
N HIS A 229 10.66 -20.21 -3.74
CA HIS A 229 11.12 -19.11 -4.58
C HIS A 229 11.64 -17.93 -3.76
N GLN A 230 11.69 -18.07 -2.43
CA GLN A 230 12.09 -17.01 -1.51
C GLN A 230 11.31 -15.71 -1.76
N TYR A 231 10.01 -15.86 -2.06
CA TYR A 231 9.06 -14.77 -2.34
C TYR A 231 9.45 -13.84 -3.50
N ALA A 232 10.30 -14.29 -4.42
CA ALA A 232 10.67 -13.54 -5.62
C ALA A 232 10.03 -14.18 -6.86
N ALA A 233 9.34 -13.38 -7.68
CA ALA A 233 9.07 -13.78 -9.06
C ALA A 233 10.34 -13.56 -9.88
N TYR A 234 10.85 -14.59 -10.54
CA TYR A 234 12.01 -14.45 -11.40
C TYR A 234 11.60 -13.79 -12.73
N ALA A 235 12.16 -12.60 -13.01
CA ALA A 235 11.85 -11.73 -14.15
C ALA A 235 11.93 -12.39 -15.55
N LEU A 236 12.48 -13.60 -15.67
CA LEU A 236 12.56 -14.35 -16.93
C LEU A 236 11.22 -14.93 -17.39
N GLU A 237 10.16 -14.85 -16.57
CA GLU A 237 8.87 -15.48 -16.85
C GLU A 237 7.71 -14.51 -17.14
N SER A 238 7.88 -13.19 -16.94
CA SER A 238 6.77 -12.22 -16.91
C SER A 238 6.47 -11.47 -18.21
N THR A 239 7.34 -11.49 -19.23
CA THR A 239 7.06 -10.78 -20.50
C THR A 239 6.44 -11.69 -21.56
N GLY A 240 5.25 -11.35 -22.06
CA GLY A 240 4.69 -11.89 -23.30
C GLY A 240 3.69 -13.05 -23.17
N GLY A 241 2.73 -12.96 -22.24
CA GLY A 241 1.62 -13.93 -22.16
C GLY A 241 1.98 -15.30 -21.58
N ARG A 242 3.03 -15.36 -20.75
CA ARG A 242 3.37 -16.53 -19.94
C ARG A 242 2.80 -16.37 -18.54
N LYS A 243 2.32 -17.48 -17.97
CA LYS A 243 1.79 -17.57 -16.60
C LYS A 243 2.80 -16.98 -15.62
N SER A 244 2.41 -15.98 -14.82
CA SER A 244 3.19 -15.63 -13.63
C SER A 244 2.90 -16.72 -12.60
N GLN A 245 3.77 -17.73 -12.47
CA GLN A 245 3.46 -18.93 -11.68
C GLN A 245 3.59 -18.72 -10.16
N TYR A 246 3.52 -17.47 -9.68
CA TYR A 246 3.85 -17.12 -8.31
C TYR A 246 2.63 -16.52 -7.60
N TYR A 247 2.43 -16.93 -6.34
CA TYR A 247 1.39 -16.39 -5.48
C TYR A 247 1.89 -15.11 -4.81
N VAL A 248 2.98 -15.21 -4.04
CA VAL A 248 3.58 -14.07 -3.35
C VAL A 248 4.82 -13.59 -4.09
N ASN A 249 4.76 -12.38 -4.63
CA ASN A 249 5.88 -11.69 -5.27
C ASN A 249 6.23 -10.43 -4.48
N HIS A 250 7.11 -10.59 -3.49
CA HIS A 250 7.63 -9.47 -2.70
C HIS A 250 8.42 -8.46 -3.54
N GLY A 251 8.88 -8.89 -4.71
CA GLY A 251 9.59 -8.07 -5.68
C GLY A 251 8.73 -7.04 -6.42
N ASN A 252 7.41 -7.05 -6.22
CA ASN A 252 6.51 -6.15 -6.91
C ASN A 252 5.54 -5.48 -5.93
N GLN A 253 5.28 -4.20 -6.16
CA GLN A 253 4.62 -3.34 -5.21
C GLN A 253 3.15 -3.73 -4.97
N VAL A 254 2.46 -4.38 -5.92
CA VAL A 254 1.07 -4.86 -5.71
C VAL A 254 0.96 -5.85 -4.55
N ASN A 255 2.04 -6.58 -4.24
CA ASN A 255 2.03 -7.70 -3.30
C ASN A 255 2.91 -7.51 -2.05
N MET A 256 3.56 -6.35 -1.90
CA MET A 256 4.41 -6.02 -0.74
C MET A 256 3.66 -5.96 0.62
N GLN A 257 2.34 -5.85 0.60
CA GLN A 257 1.44 -5.88 1.75
C GLN A 257 1.06 -7.29 2.22
N ALA A 258 1.35 -8.35 1.45
CA ALA A 258 0.67 -9.65 1.58
C ALA A 258 0.82 -10.25 2.98
N ALA A 259 2.00 -10.16 3.58
CA ALA A 259 2.27 -10.69 4.91
C ALA A 259 1.46 -9.95 5.99
N TRP A 260 1.18 -8.67 5.79
CA TRP A 260 0.49 -7.80 6.73
C TRP A 260 -1.02 -8.04 6.75
N LEU A 261 -1.58 -8.65 5.72
CA LEU A 261 -3.01 -8.95 5.63
C LEU A 261 -3.52 -9.88 6.75
N PHE A 262 -2.65 -10.73 7.32
CA PHE A 262 -3.06 -11.59 8.44
C PHE A 262 -3.41 -10.82 9.73
N ASN A 263 -2.92 -9.59 9.89
CA ASN A 263 -3.35 -8.69 10.97
C ASN A 263 -4.85 -8.36 10.87
N TYR A 264 -5.39 -8.32 9.64
CA TYR A 264 -6.78 -7.94 9.35
C TYR A 264 -7.73 -9.16 9.33
N SER A 265 -7.19 -10.37 9.24
CA SER A 265 -7.98 -11.62 9.19
C SER A 265 -7.93 -12.44 10.48
N GLY A 266 -7.25 -11.93 11.52
CA GLY A 266 -7.20 -12.54 12.86
C GLY A 266 -6.14 -13.63 13.04
N LYS A 267 -5.08 -13.62 12.22
CA LYS A 267 -3.90 -14.49 12.39
C LYS A 267 -2.59 -13.67 12.47
N PRO A 268 -2.47 -12.66 13.34
CA PRO A 268 -1.31 -11.75 13.37
C PRO A 268 0.05 -12.45 13.57
N TRP A 269 0.07 -13.65 14.18
CA TRP A 269 1.28 -14.45 14.28
C TRP A 269 1.84 -14.89 12.91
N LEU A 270 1.00 -15.01 11.88
CA LEU A 270 1.45 -15.27 10.52
C LEU A 270 2.06 -14.02 9.88
N THR A 271 1.57 -12.82 10.19
CA THR A 271 2.27 -11.58 9.81
C THR A 271 3.68 -11.55 10.42
N GLN A 272 3.80 -11.88 11.71
CA GLN A 272 5.09 -11.96 12.41
C GLN A 272 6.03 -12.99 11.80
N LYS A 273 5.51 -14.17 11.43
CA LYS A 273 6.27 -15.22 10.74
C LYS A 273 6.76 -14.73 9.38
N TYR A 274 5.84 -14.37 8.48
CA TYR A 274 6.17 -14.14 7.07
C TYR A 274 6.93 -12.83 6.83
N THR A 275 6.74 -11.80 7.65
CA THR A 275 7.59 -10.60 7.56
C THR A 275 9.05 -10.93 7.92
N ARG A 276 9.29 -11.79 8.91
CA ARG A 276 10.64 -12.26 9.27
C ARG A 276 11.23 -13.19 8.23
N ASP A 277 10.41 -14.07 7.66
CA ASP A 277 10.84 -14.97 6.59
C ASP A 277 11.25 -14.17 5.34
N ILE A 278 10.47 -13.17 4.94
CA ILE A 278 10.82 -12.27 3.82
C ILE A 278 12.13 -11.52 4.09
N LEU A 279 12.28 -10.91 5.28
CA LEU A 279 13.49 -10.17 5.65
C LEU A 279 14.76 -11.03 5.55
N GLU A 280 14.68 -12.31 5.93
CA GLU A 280 15.83 -13.24 5.88
C GLU A 280 16.04 -13.83 4.47
N ALA A 281 14.96 -14.13 3.73
CA ALA A 281 15.05 -14.87 2.47
C ALA A 281 15.23 -13.99 1.23
N TYR A 282 14.68 -12.77 1.23
CA TYR A 282 14.64 -11.90 0.05
C TYR A 282 15.81 -10.92 -0.01
N TYR A 283 16.20 -10.37 1.14
CA TYR A 283 17.20 -9.31 1.24
C TYR A 283 18.59 -9.84 1.58
N GLY A 284 19.62 -9.15 1.11
CA GLY A 284 21.00 -9.43 1.51
C GLY A 284 21.86 -8.18 1.55
N ASN A 285 23.15 -8.37 1.81
CA ASN A 285 24.09 -7.29 2.17
C ASN A 285 25.31 -7.22 1.24
N THR A 286 25.24 -7.82 0.06
CA THR A 286 26.33 -7.78 -0.94
C THR A 286 25.84 -7.11 -2.21
N PRO A 287 26.72 -6.47 -3.01
CA PRO A 287 26.33 -5.86 -4.28
C PRO A 287 25.62 -6.80 -5.28
N TYR A 288 25.81 -8.11 -5.15
CA TYR A 288 25.21 -9.13 -6.02
C TYR A 288 23.94 -9.75 -5.44
N HIS A 289 23.65 -9.51 -4.16
CA HIS A 289 22.50 -10.07 -3.44
C HIS A 289 21.94 -9.01 -2.49
N GLY A 290 21.55 -7.85 -3.02
CA GLY A 290 20.88 -6.82 -2.23
C GLY A 290 19.38 -7.11 -2.09
N TRP A 291 18.75 -7.42 -3.22
CA TRP A 291 17.33 -7.74 -3.38
C TRP A 291 17.15 -8.51 -4.71
N LYS A 292 15.96 -9.09 -4.96
CA LYS A 292 15.70 -10.03 -6.07
C LYS A 292 14.75 -9.49 -7.15
N GLY A 293 14.52 -8.19 -7.17
CA GLY A 293 13.66 -7.47 -8.12
C GLY A 293 14.21 -6.09 -8.44
N ASP A 294 13.39 -5.18 -8.93
CA ASP A 294 13.78 -3.77 -9.08
C ASP A 294 13.72 -3.07 -7.72
N GLU A 295 14.64 -2.15 -7.42
CA GLU A 295 14.64 -1.50 -6.08
C GLU A 295 13.49 -0.49 -5.93
N ASP A 296 12.99 0.00 -7.06
CA ASP A 296 11.89 0.94 -7.21
C ASP A 296 12.05 2.23 -6.41
N GLU A 297 13.18 2.92 -6.64
CA GLU A 297 13.41 4.30 -6.23
C GLU A 297 13.28 4.52 -4.70
N GLY A 298 13.73 3.54 -3.92
CA GLY A 298 13.67 3.54 -2.46
C GLY A 298 12.54 2.71 -1.87
N GLN A 299 11.62 2.17 -2.67
CA GLN A 299 10.47 1.42 -2.17
C GLN A 299 10.88 0.12 -1.48
N MET A 300 11.74 -0.71 -2.10
CA MET A 300 12.20 -1.96 -1.47
C MET A 300 13.05 -1.70 -0.23
N GLY A 301 13.92 -0.68 -0.29
CA GLY A 301 14.71 -0.25 0.85
C GLY A 301 13.83 0.24 2.01
N ALA A 302 12.79 1.03 1.73
CA ALA A 302 11.86 1.50 2.73
C ALA A 302 11.04 0.36 3.35
N TRP A 303 10.62 -0.63 2.54
CA TRP A 303 9.97 -1.83 3.07
C TRP A 303 10.89 -2.56 4.05
N PHE A 304 12.16 -2.79 3.67
CA PHE A 304 13.13 -3.43 4.56
C PHE A 304 13.29 -2.67 5.88
N VAL A 305 13.44 -1.34 5.82
CA VAL A 305 13.60 -0.49 7.01
C VAL A 305 12.36 -0.55 7.90
N MET A 306 11.16 -0.33 7.34
CA MET A 306 9.91 -0.35 8.10
C MET A 306 9.62 -1.72 8.70
N ALA A 307 9.72 -2.80 7.91
CA ALA A 307 9.52 -4.16 8.38
C ALA A 307 10.58 -4.60 9.41
N SER A 308 11.83 -4.13 9.30
CA SER A 308 12.87 -4.36 10.32
C SER A 308 12.54 -3.69 11.66
N MET A 309 11.77 -2.59 11.64
CA MET A 309 11.18 -1.99 12.84
C MET A 309 9.95 -2.74 13.36
N GLY A 310 9.45 -3.70 12.58
CA GLY A 310 8.18 -4.37 12.85
C GLY A 310 6.99 -3.48 12.51
N LEU A 311 7.12 -2.53 11.58
CA LEU A 311 6.10 -1.53 11.25
C LEU A 311 5.67 -1.59 9.78
N PHE A 312 4.41 -1.23 9.50
CA PHE A 312 3.86 -1.08 8.15
C PHE A 312 2.66 -0.13 8.15
N GLU A 313 2.33 0.46 7.00
CA GLU A 313 1.19 1.36 6.86
C GLU A 313 0.27 0.92 5.70
N MET A 314 -0.76 0.14 5.99
CA MET A 314 -1.60 -0.54 4.98
C MET A 314 -2.27 0.40 3.98
N ASN A 315 -2.79 1.55 4.40
CA ASN A 315 -3.45 2.47 3.47
C ASN A 315 -2.63 3.72 3.20
N GLY A 316 -1.31 3.68 3.46
CA GLY A 316 -0.43 4.84 3.28
C GLY A 316 -0.73 6.01 4.21
N GLY A 317 -1.52 5.81 5.27
CA GLY A 317 -1.84 6.83 6.25
C GLY A 317 -2.89 7.82 5.77
N GLY A 318 -3.81 7.37 4.91
CA GLY A 318 -4.90 8.21 4.39
C GLY A 318 -6.10 8.38 5.34
N ASP A 319 -6.18 7.57 6.39
CA ASP A 319 -7.21 7.69 7.42
C ASP A 319 -7.11 9.03 8.19
N PRO A 320 -8.21 9.54 8.77
CA PRO A 320 -8.18 10.77 9.58
C PRO A 320 -7.32 10.62 10.84
N GLU A 321 -7.20 9.40 11.34
CA GLU A 321 -6.21 9.03 12.36
C GLU A 321 -5.33 7.90 11.80
N PRO A 322 -4.20 8.23 11.13
CA PRO A 322 -3.32 7.22 10.55
C PRO A 322 -2.82 6.22 11.59
N VAL A 323 -2.77 4.95 11.21
CA VAL A 323 -2.29 3.85 12.06
C VAL A 323 -1.11 3.13 11.41
N LEU A 324 -0.23 2.60 12.25
CA LEU A 324 0.85 1.71 11.88
C LEU A 324 0.53 0.30 12.39
N ASP A 325 0.61 -0.67 11.49
CA ASP A 325 0.56 -2.08 11.81
C ASP A 325 1.85 -2.52 12.51
N ILE A 326 1.73 -3.48 13.41
CA ILE A 326 2.83 -4.02 14.22
C ILE A 326 3.06 -5.49 13.85
N SER A 327 4.33 -5.83 13.72
CA SER A 327 4.85 -7.18 13.47
C SER A 327 6.15 -7.41 14.26
N SER A 328 6.88 -8.48 13.93
CA SER A 328 8.12 -8.90 14.55
C SER A 328 9.30 -8.01 14.11
N PRO A 329 9.92 -7.23 15.01
CA PRO A 329 11.10 -6.46 14.66
C PRO A 329 12.32 -7.36 14.45
N LEU A 330 13.30 -6.87 13.70
CA LEU A 330 14.55 -7.58 13.42
C LEU A 330 15.59 -7.41 14.54
N PHE A 331 15.56 -6.27 15.24
CA PHE A 331 16.53 -5.90 16.27
C PHE A 331 15.91 -5.94 17.67
N GLU A 332 16.75 -6.08 18.72
CA GLU A 332 16.30 -6.02 20.12
C GLU A 332 15.96 -4.61 20.58
N ARG A 333 16.60 -3.59 20.00
CA ARG A 333 16.33 -2.18 20.30
C ARG A 333 16.48 -1.34 19.05
N ILE A 334 15.49 -0.49 18.81
CA ILE A 334 15.47 0.46 17.70
C ILE A 334 15.11 1.83 18.29
N THR A 335 15.81 2.88 17.84
CA THR A 335 15.53 4.25 18.28
C THR A 335 15.33 5.12 17.05
N ILE A 336 14.11 5.63 16.92
CA ILE A 336 13.68 6.54 15.86
C ILE A 336 13.85 7.96 16.41
N LYS A 337 14.74 8.74 15.81
CA LYS A 337 14.89 10.16 16.13
C LYS A 337 13.82 10.92 15.35
N LEU A 338 12.99 11.65 16.07
CA LEU A 338 11.89 12.40 15.50
C LEU A 338 12.35 13.83 15.21
N ASP A 339 11.87 14.38 14.09
CA ASP A 339 12.17 15.75 13.68
C ASP A 339 11.40 16.74 14.56
N ALA A 340 12.13 17.54 15.34
CA ALA A 340 11.54 18.46 16.32
C ALA A 340 10.77 19.63 15.69
N ASP A 341 10.97 19.91 14.40
CA ASP A 341 10.22 20.94 13.68
C ASP A 341 8.80 20.47 13.31
N PHE A 342 8.59 19.15 13.27
CA PHE A 342 7.32 18.53 12.88
C PHE A 342 6.62 17.81 14.03
N TYR A 343 7.39 17.29 14.99
CA TYR A 343 6.88 16.38 16.01
C TYR A 343 7.24 16.84 17.44
N PRO A 344 6.30 16.68 18.40
CA PRO A 344 6.55 17.07 19.78
C PRO A 344 7.50 16.12 20.52
N GLY A 345 7.57 14.85 20.10
CA GLY A 345 8.50 13.86 20.63
C GLY A 345 9.91 14.04 20.08
N LYS A 346 10.94 13.73 20.89
CA LYS A 346 12.35 13.74 20.44
C LYS A 346 12.77 12.39 19.87
N GLU A 347 12.29 11.32 20.48
CA GLU A 347 12.61 9.95 20.09
C GLU A 347 11.46 9.01 20.41
N PHE A 348 11.32 7.98 19.59
CA PHE A 348 10.48 6.83 19.85
C PHE A 348 11.33 5.56 19.82
N VAL A 349 11.22 4.75 20.86
CA VAL A 349 12.03 3.55 21.05
C VAL A 349 11.16 2.31 20.90
N ILE A 350 11.62 1.33 20.13
CA ILE A 350 11.04 -0.02 20.10
C ILE A 350 12.01 -0.95 20.82
N GLU A 351 11.57 -1.57 21.91
CA GLU A 351 12.34 -2.54 22.68
C GLU A 351 11.71 -3.93 22.54
N ALA A 352 12.39 -4.84 21.87
CA ALA A 352 11.96 -6.22 21.65
C ALA A 352 12.75 -7.18 22.55
N LYS A 353 12.26 -7.35 23.79
CA LYS A 353 12.88 -8.20 24.81
C LYS A 353 12.87 -9.65 24.35
N HIS A 354 14.02 -10.31 24.42
CA HIS A 354 14.25 -11.69 23.99
C HIS A 354 14.13 -11.92 22.47
N ASN A 355 14.20 -10.89 21.64
CA ASN A 355 14.18 -11.06 20.18
C ASN A 355 15.37 -11.91 19.72
N SER A 356 15.14 -12.84 18.81
CA SER A 356 16.20 -13.64 18.19
C SER A 356 15.74 -14.23 16.87
N LYS A 357 16.59 -15.02 16.21
CA LYS A 357 16.17 -15.82 15.04
C LYS A 357 15.07 -16.84 15.38
N LYS A 358 15.00 -17.28 16.64
CA LYS A 358 13.98 -18.24 17.10
C LYS A 358 12.75 -17.54 17.68
N ASN A 359 12.96 -16.48 18.46
CA ASN A 359 11.91 -15.78 19.17
C ASN A 359 11.34 -14.66 18.29
N ILE A 360 10.46 -15.02 17.36
CA ILE A 360 9.88 -14.08 16.39
C ILE A 360 8.48 -13.62 16.77
N TYR A 361 7.82 -14.26 17.73
CA TYR A 361 6.41 -14.00 18.04
C TYR A 361 6.23 -13.06 19.23
N ILE A 362 5.39 -12.03 19.06
CA ILE A 362 5.03 -11.10 20.14
C ILE A 362 4.12 -11.83 21.14
N GLN A 363 4.54 -11.87 22.40
CA GLN A 363 3.79 -12.44 23.53
C GLN A 363 3.01 -11.38 24.30
N SER A 364 3.54 -10.16 24.33
CA SER A 364 2.86 -9.00 24.93
C SER A 364 3.45 -7.71 24.36
N ALA A 365 2.61 -6.68 24.25
CA ALA A 365 3.01 -5.34 23.81
C ALA A 365 2.55 -4.28 24.83
N ARG A 366 3.39 -3.30 25.08
CA ARG A 366 3.06 -2.10 25.88
C ARG A 366 3.50 -0.86 25.15
N LEU A 367 2.63 0.13 25.05
CA LEU A 367 2.94 1.47 24.55
C LEU A 367 2.98 2.43 25.73
N ASN A 368 4.15 3.04 25.98
CA ASN A 368 4.38 3.95 27.09
C ASN A 368 3.94 3.36 28.44
N GLY A 369 4.30 2.09 28.68
CA GLY A 369 3.99 1.32 29.89
C GLY A 369 2.56 0.76 29.97
N LYS A 370 1.65 1.20 29.10
CA LYS A 370 0.25 0.72 29.06
C LYS A 370 0.12 -0.48 28.12
N PRO A 371 -0.65 -1.53 28.46
CA PRO A 371 -0.93 -2.62 27.53
C PRO A 371 -1.48 -2.08 26.21
N LEU A 372 -0.89 -2.52 25.08
CA LEU A 372 -1.38 -2.18 23.76
C LEU A 372 -2.32 -3.30 23.30
N PRO A 373 -3.64 -3.03 23.14
CA PRO A 373 -4.56 -4.02 22.61
C PRO A 373 -4.40 -4.12 21.08
N GLY A 374 -4.20 -5.33 20.57
CA GLY A 374 -4.13 -5.60 19.14
C GLY A 374 -2.74 -5.35 18.52
N VAL A 375 -2.73 -5.16 17.21
CA VAL A 375 -1.52 -5.11 16.37
C VAL A 375 -1.39 -3.79 15.61
N GLN A 376 -1.99 -2.72 16.14
CA GLN A 376 -1.99 -1.40 15.52
C GLN A 376 -1.72 -0.33 16.57
N MET A 377 -1.03 0.73 16.18
CA MET A 377 -0.84 1.93 16.97
C MET A 377 -1.09 3.17 16.12
N LYS A 378 -1.59 4.25 16.74
CA LYS A 378 -1.81 5.50 16.01
C LYS A 378 -0.47 6.17 15.74
N PHE A 379 -0.29 6.73 14.54
CA PHE A 379 0.90 7.48 14.17
C PHE A 379 1.18 8.62 15.17
N LYS A 380 0.12 9.32 15.62
CA LYS A 380 0.22 10.39 16.64
C LYS A 380 0.86 9.93 17.95
N ASP A 381 0.63 8.68 18.36
CA ASP A 381 1.19 8.13 19.59
C ASP A 381 2.68 7.83 19.46
N VAL A 382 3.15 7.55 18.24
CA VAL A 382 4.56 7.37 17.91
C VAL A 382 5.29 8.71 17.91
N VAL A 383 4.74 9.72 17.23
CA VAL A 383 5.40 11.03 17.10
C VAL A 383 5.34 11.90 18.36
N MET A 384 4.54 11.53 19.36
CA MET A 384 4.68 12.05 20.73
C MET A 384 5.94 11.53 21.44
N GLY A 385 6.63 10.54 20.87
CA GLY A 385 7.79 9.88 21.44
C GLY A 385 7.43 8.86 22.51
N GLY A 386 8.45 8.31 23.15
CA GLY A 386 8.31 7.31 24.20
C GLY A 386 8.75 5.91 23.75
N THR A 387 8.05 4.86 24.16
CA THR A 387 8.51 3.47 24.00
C THR A 387 7.40 2.48 23.70
N LEU A 388 7.61 1.66 22.66
CA LEU A 388 6.91 0.39 22.43
C LEU A 388 7.76 -0.76 22.99
N GLU A 389 7.29 -1.40 24.05
CA GLU A 389 7.93 -2.58 24.62
C GLU A 389 7.22 -3.85 24.12
N LEU A 390 7.97 -4.74 23.49
CA LEU A 390 7.53 -6.04 23.02
C LEU A 390 8.29 -7.13 23.79
N VAL A 391 7.58 -8.18 24.21
CA VAL A 391 8.19 -9.40 24.74
C VAL A 391 8.05 -10.48 23.69
N MET A 392 9.17 -11.03 23.23
CA MET A 392 9.22 -12.00 22.14
C MET A 392 9.29 -13.45 22.65
N GLY A 393 8.79 -14.40 21.87
CA GLY A 393 8.78 -15.84 22.17
C GLY A 393 8.87 -16.70 20.92
N ASP A 394 9.12 -17.99 21.09
CA ASP A 394 9.33 -18.97 20.00
C ASP A 394 8.05 -19.65 19.50
N LYS A 395 6.90 -19.30 20.07
CA LYS A 395 5.57 -19.79 19.68
C LYS A 395 4.61 -18.63 19.53
N PRO A 396 3.58 -18.74 18.66
CA PRO A 396 2.51 -17.75 18.57
C PRO A 396 1.95 -17.36 19.94
N GLY A 397 1.74 -16.06 20.14
CA GLY A 397 1.09 -15.54 21.35
C GLY A 397 -0.37 -15.99 21.42
N ASN A 398 -0.92 -16.03 22.63
CA ASN A 398 -2.30 -16.52 22.87
C ASN A 398 -3.39 -15.47 22.57
N LYS A 399 -3.03 -14.23 22.21
CA LYS A 399 -3.97 -13.11 22.02
C LYS A 399 -3.48 -12.11 20.99
#